data_AF-A0A3B9EGV1-F1
#
_entry.id   AF-A0A3B9EGV1-F1
#
_cell.length_a   1.000
_cell.length_b   1.000
_cell.length_c   1.000
_cell.angle_alpha   90.00
_cell.angle_beta   90.00
_cell.angle_gamma   90.00
#
_symmetry.space_group_name_H-M   'P 1'
#
loop_
_entity.id
_entity.type
_entity.pdbx_description
1 polymer ?
#
loop_
_entity_poly.entity_id
_entity_poly.type
_entity_poly.pdbx_seq_one_letter_code
_entity_poly.pdbx_strand_id
1 'polypeptide(L)' 'ARALAADLPRTASSGRIAICISEAAATPLHSFDFAEIRIAAAPDEPAMLSALGKPAAPV' A
#
# COMPACT_ATOMS: atom_id res chain seq x y z
N ALA A 1 0.39 16.78 -8.04
CA ALA A 1 -0.12 15.82 -7.04
C ALA A 1 -0.13 16.50 -5.68
N ARG A 2 -1.25 16.49 -4.96
CA ARG A 2 -1.31 16.98 -3.57
C ARG A 2 -0.54 15.99 -2.68
N ALA A 3 0.33 16.47 -1.80
CA ALA A 3 1.16 15.61 -0.97
C ALA A 3 0.26 14.89 0.06
N LEU A 4 0.27 13.56 0.08
CA LEU A 4 -0.50 12.75 1.05
C LEU A 4 -0.23 13.16 2.51
N ALA A 5 1.00 13.61 2.80
CA ALA A 5 1.41 14.14 4.10
C ALA A 5 0.68 15.44 4.52
N ALA A 6 0.11 16.18 3.58
CA ALA A 6 -0.69 17.38 3.89
C ALA A 6 -2.12 17.03 4.35
N ASP A 7 -2.62 15.84 4.00
CA ASP A 7 -4.01 15.44 4.24
C ASP A 7 -4.15 14.39 5.34
N LEU A 8 -3.07 13.65 5.63
CA LEU A 8 -3.08 12.56 6.60
C LEU A 8 -2.00 12.79 7.68
N PRO A 9 -2.35 12.78 8.98
CA PRO A 9 -1.32 12.81 10.02
C PRO A 9 -0.51 11.52 9.98
N ARG A 10 0.79 11.61 10.29
CA ARG A 10 1.74 10.49 10.25
C ARG A 10 1.27 9.26 11.03
N THR A 11 0.59 9.49 12.14
CA THR A 11 0.07 8.44 13.04
C THR A 11 -1.17 7.73 12.52
N ALA A 12 -1.88 8.28 11.52
CA ALA A 12 -3.08 7.64 10.96
C ALA A 12 -2.79 6.31 10.25
N SER A 13 -1.55 6.07 9.84
CA SER A 13 -1.09 4.81 9.27
C SER A 13 -0.62 3.79 10.31
N SER A 14 -0.50 4.20 11.58
CA SER A 14 0.08 3.37 12.63
C SER A 14 -0.65 2.03 12.76
N GLY A 15 0.10 0.94 12.71
CA GLY A 15 -0.41 -0.43 12.82
C GLY A 15 -1.17 -0.94 11.58
N ARG A 16 -1.18 -0.19 10.47
CA ARG A 16 -1.84 -0.57 9.22
C ARG A 16 -0.86 -1.10 8.19
N ILE A 17 -1.37 -1.88 7.25
CA ILE A 17 -0.64 -2.33 6.06
C ILE A 17 -1.05 -1.45 4.89
N ALA A 18 -0.08 -0.96 4.12
CA ALA A 18 -0.31 -0.28 2.85
C ALA A 18 0.02 -1.21 1.68
N ILE A 19 -0.85 -1.26 0.67
CA ILE A 19 -0.61 -1.98 -0.57
C ILE A 19 -0.50 -0.98 -1.71
N CYS A 20 0.58 -1.09 -2.49
CA CYS A 20 0.90 -0.18 -3.58
C CYS A 20 0.90 -0.90 -4.92
N ILE A 21 0.48 -0.20 -5.97
CA ILE A 21 0.51 -0.71 -7.35
C ILE A 21 1.92 -0.64 -7.99
N SER A 22 2.86 0.09 -7.38
CA SER A 22 4.24 0.27 -7.85
C SER A 22 5.14 0.88 -6.77
N GLU A 23 6.46 0.84 -6.96
CA GLU A 23 7.44 1.52 -6.10
C GLU A 23 7.26 3.04 -6.07
N ALA A 24 6.93 3.65 -7.22
CA ALA A 24 6.68 5.08 -7.30
C ALA A 24 5.50 5.51 -6.41
N ALA A 25 4.46 4.66 -6.30
CA ALA A 25 3.33 4.89 -5.40
C ALA A 25 3.68 4.63 -3.93
N ALA A 26 4.66 3.76 -3.64
CA ALA A 26 5.12 3.46 -2.29
C ALA A 26 6.03 4.57 -1.71
N THR A 27 6.78 5.28 -2.56
CA THR A 27 7.72 6.33 -2.18
C THR A 27 7.17 7.33 -1.14
N PRO A 28 6.00 7.97 -1.33
CA PRO A 28 5.45 8.91 -0.35
C PRO A 28 4.99 8.24 0.97
N LEU A 29 4.75 6.93 0.97
CA LEU A 29 4.27 6.20 2.15
C LEU A 29 5.39 5.91 3.16
N HIS A 30 6.65 5.92 2.74
CA HIS A 30 7.78 5.71 3.65
C HIS A 30 7.93 6.80 4.72
N SER A 31 7.30 7.96 4.54
CA SER A 31 7.26 9.02 5.56
C SER A 31 6.28 8.73 6.70
N PHE A 32 5.43 7.70 6.57
CA PHE A 32 4.37 7.32 7.50
C PHE A 32 4.74 6.12 8.36
N ASP A 33 4.01 5.90 9.45
CA ASP A 33 4.24 4.80 10.40
C ASP A 33 3.45 3.52 10.03
N PHE A 34 3.42 3.12 8.76
CA PHE A 34 2.81 1.83 8.39
C PHE A 34 3.57 0.67 9.06
N ALA A 35 2.84 -0.36 9.48
CA ALA A 35 3.44 -1.59 9.98
C ALA A 35 4.13 -2.37 8.85
N GLU A 36 3.57 -2.30 7.64
CA GLU A 36 4.12 -2.94 6.45
C GLU A 36 3.69 -2.17 5.19
N ILE A 37 4.58 -2.08 4.20
CA ILE A 37 4.29 -1.57 2.86
C ILE A 37 4.60 -2.68 1.88
N ARG A 38 3.58 -3.17 1.17
CA ARG A 38 3.72 -4.21 0.15
C ARG A 38 3.44 -3.63 -1.22
N ILE A 39 4.13 -4.15 -2.23
CA ILE A 39 3.94 -3.75 -3.62
C ILE A 39 3.38 -4.95 -4.37
N ALA A 40 2.27 -4.74 -5.08
CA ALA A 40 1.69 -5.76 -5.94
C ALA A 40 2.65 -6.05 -7.11
N ALA A 41 2.74 -7.31 -7.53
CA ALA A 41 3.60 -7.73 -8.62
C ALA A 41 3.21 -7.11 -9.98
N ALA A 42 1.94 -6.73 -10.12
CA ALA A 42 1.39 -6.04 -11.29
C ALA A 42 0.31 -5.04 -10.83
N PRO A 43 0.03 -3.97 -11.60
CA PRO A 43 -1.01 -2.99 -11.29
C PRO A 43 -2.41 -3.50 -11.68
N ASP A 44 -2.76 -4.71 -11.26
CA ASP A 44 -4.06 -5.35 -11.51
C ASP A 44 -4.71 -5.84 -10.21
N GLU A 45 -6.02 -6.11 -10.27
CA GLU A 45 -6.81 -6.52 -9.11
C GLU A 45 -6.32 -7.84 -8.49
N PRO A 46 -6.03 -8.92 -9.26
CA PRO A 46 -5.52 -10.17 -8.70
C PRO A 46 -4.21 -10.02 -7.93
N ALA A 47 -3.25 -9.25 -8.47
CA ALA A 47 -1.97 -9.00 -7.80
C ALA A 47 -2.15 -8.17 -6.53
N MET A 48 -3.07 -7.20 -6.52
CA MET A 48 -3.41 -6.41 -5.34
C MET A 48 -4.05 -7.28 -4.24
N LEU A 49 -4.97 -8.19 -4.60
CA LEU A 49 -5.59 -9.14 -3.65
C LEU A 49 -4.56 -10.11 -3.07
N SER A 50 -3.64 -10.60 -3.90
CA SER A 50 -2.52 -11.45 -3.48
C SER A 50 -1.59 -10.70 -2.52
N ALA A 51 -1.32 -9.43 -2.80
CA ALA A 51 -0.53 -8.56 -1.92
C ALA A 51 -1.26 -8.20 -0.61
N LEU A 52 -2.59 -8.35 -0.53
CA LEU A 52 -3.33 -8.25 0.75
C LEU A 52 -3.21 -9.54 1.59
N GLY A 53 -2.60 -10.60 1.08
CA GLY A 53 -2.53 -11.90 1.75
C GLY A 53 -3.82 -12.71 1.65
N LYS A 54 -4.78 -12.30 0.80
CA LYS A 54 -5.88 -13.18 0.41
C LYS A 54 -5.34 -14.13 -0.65
N PRO A 55 -5.34 -15.46 -0.44
CA PRO A 55 -5.03 -16.37 -1.52
C PRO A 55 -5.99 -16.08 -2.66
N ALA A 56 -5.47 -15.87 -3.87
CA ALA A 56 -6.29 -15.75 -5.06
C ALA A 56 -7.19 -17.00 -5.09
N ALA A 57 -8.51 -16.79 -5.03
CA ALA A 57 -9.44 -17.90 -5.14
C ALA A 57 -9.13 -18.63 -6.47
N PRO A 58 -8.97 -19.96 -6.48
CA PRO A 58 -8.84 -20.67 -7.74
C PRO A 58 -10.12 -20.44 -8.53
N VAL A 59 -9.97 -19.93 -9.76
CA VAL A 59 -11.04 -19.89 -10.75
C VAL A 59 -11.34 -21.30 -11.26
#